data_AF-A0A1H9LFK6-F1
#
_entry.id   AF-A0A1H9LFK6-F1
#
_cell.length_a   1.000
_cell.length_b   1.000
_cell.length_c   1.000
_cell.angle_alpha   90.00
_cell.angle_beta   90.00
_cell.angle_gamma   90.00
#
_symmetry.space_group_name_H-M   'P 1'
#
loop_
_entity.id
_entity.type
_entity.pdbx_description
1 polymer ?
#
loop_
_entity_poly.entity_id
_entity_poly.type
_entity_poly.pdbx_seq_one_letter_code
_entity_poly.pdbx_strand_id
1 'polypeptide(L)'
;MAHIAKLRLLLFSALGPAIALLLLLFFAGYVVLGSNGVLAWGDYTRQLHAAQAELKQTQHAQAELRNRVDALNPRRVDPDLADELIRRQLGVIHHDEVVVPLN
;
A
#
# COMPACT_ATOMS: atom_id res chain seq x y z
N MET A 1 -1.41 41.85 55.98
CA MET A 1 -0.47 41.96 54.85
C MET A 1 0.28 40.65 54.53
N ALA A 2 0.82 39.92 55.52
CA ALA A 2 1.63 38.71 55.29
C ALA A 2 0.90 37.53 54.62
N HIS A 3 -0.41 37.36 54.87
CA HIS A 3 -1.19 36.26 54.29
C HIS A 3 -1.40 36.39 52.77
N ILE A 4 -1.53 37.61 52.25
CA ILE A 4 -1.71 37.89 50.82
C ILE A 4 -0.41 37.59 50.05
N ALA A 5 0.74 37.91 50.65
CA ALA A 5 2.05 37.59 50.07
C ALA A 5 2.31 36.08 50.02
N LYS A 6 1.95 35.33 51.08
CA LYS A 6 2.02 33.85 51.08
C LYS A 6 1.11 33.23 50.02
N LEU A 7 -0.12 33.73 49.88
CA LEU A 7 -1.07 33.22 48.87
C LEU A 7 -0.56 33.45 47.44
N ARG A 8 -0.01 34.64 47.16
CA ARG A 8 0.62 34.94 45.87
C ARG A 8 1.79 34.01 45.58
N LEU A 9 2.66 33.77 46.55
CA LEU A 9 3.81 32.87 46.39
C LEU A 9 3.38 31.43 46.09
N LEU A 10 2.32 30.94 46.77
CA LEU A 10 1.75 29.62 46.52
C LEU A 10 1.13 29.50 45.12
N LEU A 11 0.42 30.54 44.66
CA LEU A 11 -0.16 30.58 43.31
C LEU A 11 0.94 30.60 42.22
N PHE A 12 2.01 31.38 42.42
CA PHE A 12 3.15 31.39 41.49
C PHE A 12 3.90 30.05 41.47
N SER A 13 4.01 29.37 42.62
CA SER A 13 4.61 28.03 42.70
C SER A 13 3.76 26.96 42.01
N ALA A 14 2.44 27.13 41.94
CA ALA A 14 1.52 26.19 41.30
C ALA A 14 1.45 26.34 39.78
N LEU A 15 1.99 27.44 39.22
CA LEU A 15 1.92 27.72 37.79
C LEU A 15 2.73 26.73 36.95
N GLY A 16 3.93 26.35 37.42
CA GLY A 16 4.78 25.34 36.78
C GLY A 16 4.09 23.97 36.62
N PRO A 17 3.61 23.35 37.72
CA PRO A 17 2.91 22.06 37.63
C PRO A 17 1.58 22.16 36.85
N ALA A 18 0.86 23.29 36.91
CA ALA A 18 -0.35 23.49 36.10
C ALA A 18 -0.05 23.48 34.59
N ILE A 19 1.02 24.17 34.16
CA ILE A 19 1.46 24.15 32.76
C ILE A 19 1.91 22.74 32.36
N ALA A 20 2.65 22.04 33.21
CA ALA A 20 3.08 20.67 32.94
C ALA A 20 1.89 19.73 32.74
N LEU A 21 0.84 19.84 33.56
CA LEU A 21 -0.39 19.07 33.40
C LEU A 21 -1.13 19.40 32.10
N LEU A 22 -1.24 20.69 31.76
CA LEU A 22 -1.87 21.11 30.51
C LEU A 22 -1.12 20.57 29.28
N LEU A 23 0.20 20.63 29.29
CA LEU A 23 1.02 20.05 28.22
C LEU A 23 0.84 18.52 28.14
N LEU A 24 0.79 17.84 29.28
CA LEU A 24 0.57 16.39 29.32
C LEU A 24 -0.81 16.03 28.76
N LEU A 25 -1.87 16.75 29.13
CA LEU A 25 -3.19 16.58 28.56
C LEU A 25 -3.20 16.86 27.05
N PHE A 26 -2.52 17.91 26.62
CA PHE A 26 -2.41 18.25 25.20
C PHE A 26 -1.74 17.11 24.41
N PHE A 27 -0.62 16.59 24.90
CA PHE A 27 0.05 15.46 24.26
C PHE A 27 -0.80 14.20 24.29
N ALA A 28 -1.46 13.89 25.40
CA ALA A 28 -2.36 12.74 25.50
C ALA A 28 -3.51 12.85 24.49
N GLY A 29 -4.14 14.02 24.38
CA GLY A 29 -5.18 14.29 23.40
C GLY A 29 -4.66 14.21 21.96
N TYR A 30 -3.48 14.75 21.69
CA TYR A 30 -2.84 14.72 20.37
C TYR A 30 -2.46 13.31 19.93
N VAL A 31 -2.07 12.42 20.84
CA VAL A 31 -1.80 11.01 20.52
C VAL A 31 -3.08 10.26 20.11
N VAL A 32 -4.23 10.66 20.62
CA VAL A 32 -5.52 10.03 20.27
C VAL A 32 -6.10 10.63 19.00
N LEU A 33 -6.24 11.97 18.93
CA LEU A 33 -6.92 12.70 17.84
C LEU A 33 -5.98 13.20 16.73
N GLY A 34 -4.66 13.10 16.91
CA GLY A 34 -3.70 13.60 15.93
C GLY A 34 -3.71 12.80 14.62
N SER A 35 -3.17 13.39 13.56
CA SER A 35 -3.06 12.76 12.24
C SER A 35 -2.26 11.46 12.24
N ASN A 36 -1.27 11.31 13.13
CA ASN A 36 -0.51 10.08 13.36
C ASN A 36 -1.00 9.33 14.63
N GLY A 37 -2.18 9.66 15.11
CA GLY A 37 -2.74 9.10 16.33
C GLY A 37 -3.25 7.67 16.14
N VAL A 38 -3.64 7.05 17.25
CA VAL A 38 -4.13 5.67 17.28
C VAL A 38 -5.37 5.48 16.40
N LEU A 39 -6.23 6.50 16.29
CA LEU A 39 -7.42 6.45 15.43
C LEU A 39 -7.07 6.39 13.94
N ALA A 40 -6.03 7.10 13.52
CA ALA A 40 -5.59 7.11 12.11
C ALA A 40 -4.91 5.78 11.69
N TRP A 41 -4.42 4.98 12.65
CA TRP A 41 -3.79 3.68 12.38
C TRP A 41 -4.69 2.78 11.52
N GLY A 42 -5.99 2.74 11.81
CA GLY A 42 -6.94 1.92 11.07
C GLY A 42 -7.00 2.30 9.58
N ASP A 43 -7.06 3.59 9.30
CA ASP A 43 -7.10 4.12 7.93
C ASP A 43 -5.76 3.93 7.20
N TYR A 44 -4.63 4.09 7.89
CA TYR A 44 -3.31 3.78 7.32
C TYR A 44 -3.18 2.30 6.97
N THR A 45 -3.65 1.41 7.84
CA THR A 45 -3.59 -0.04 7.61
C THR A 45 -4.44 -0.42 6.40
N ARG A 46 -5.63 0.17 6.26
CA ARG A 46 -6.49 -0.04 5.08
C ARG A 46 -5.85 0.47 3.79
N GLN A 47 -5.27 1.67 3.81
CA GLN A 47 -4.56 2.23 2.65
C GLN A 47 -3.36 1.38 2.26
N LEU A 48 -2.60 0.90 3.24
CA LEU A 48 -1.46 0.02 3.03
C LEU A 48 -1.91 -1.31 2.40
N HIS A 49 -2.98 -1.92 2.90
CA HIS A 49 -3.53 -3.14 2.32
C HIS A 49 -4.04 -2.93 0.89
N ALA A 50 -4.71 -1.82 0.61
CA ALA A 50 -5.17 -1.50 -0.74
C ALA A 50 -3.99 -1.35 -1.71
N ALA A 51 -2.97 -0.56 -1.34
CA ALA A 51 -1.76 -0.39 -2.15
C ALA A 51 -1.00 -1.71 -2.36
N GLN A 52 -0.93 -2.56 -1.33
CA GLN A 52 -0.32 -3.89 -1.46
C GLN A 52 -1.11 -4.81 -2.39
N ALA A 53 -2.45 -4.74 -2.38
CA ALA A 53 -3.29 -5.52 -3.28
C ALA A 53 -3.07 -5.10 -4.75
N GLU A 54 -3.03 -3.78 -5.01
CA GLU A 54 -2.75 -3.23 -6.34
C GLU A 54 -1.33 -3.60 -6.83
N LEU A 55 -0.34 -3.51 -5.94
CA LEU A 55 1.02 -3.94 -6.23
C LEU A 55 1.07 -5.41 -6.62
N LYS A 56 0.38 -6.28 -5.87
CA LYS A 56 0.34 -7.71 -6.14
C LYS A 56 -0.30 -8.00 -7.50
N GLN A 57 -1.41 -7.34 -7.84
CA GLN A 57 -2.04 -7.50 -9.15
C GLN A 57 -1.10 -7.11 -10.29
N THR A 58 -0.42 -5.97 -10.15
CA THR A 58 0.51 -5.45 -11.15
C THR A 58 1.74 -6.36 -11.31
N GLN A 59 2.27 -6.88 -10.21
CA GLN A 59 3.38 -7.82 -10.21
C GLN A 59 3.02 -9.14 -10.90
N HIS A 60 1.80 -9.65 -10.67
CA HIS A 60 1.31 -10.84 -11.38
C HIS A 60 1.23 -10.60 -12.88
N ALA A 61 0.62 -9.49 -13.31
CA ALA A 61 0.53 -9.14 -14.73
C ALA A 61 1.93 -8.98 -15.36
N GLN A 62 2.85 -8.33 -14.65
CA GLN A 62 4.24 -8.19 -15.09
C GLN A 62 4.93 -9.55 -15.23
N ALA A 63 4.76 -10.45 -14.28
CA ALA A 63 5.36 -11.79 -14.32
C ALA A 63 4.84 -12.61 -15.49
N GLU A 64 3.53 -12.58 -15.75
CA GLU A 64 2.93 -13.23 -16.92
C GLU A 64 3.48 -12.67 -18.24
N LEU A 65 3.55 -11.34 -18.35
CA LEU A 65 4.10 -10.69 -19.54
C LEU A 65 5.58 -11.05 -19.74
N ARG A 66 6.34 -11.07 -18.66
CA ARG A 66 7.77 -11.40 -18.70
C ARG A 66 8.00 -12.83 -19.14
N ASN A 67 7.20 -13.77 -18.65
CA ASN A 67 7.25 -15.16 -19.12
C ASN A 67 6.98 -15.27 -20.63
N ARG A 68 5.98 -14.55 -21.15
CA ARG A 68 5.67 -14.52 -22.59
C ARG A 68 6.79 -13.89 -23.41
N VAL A 69 7.37 -12.78 -22.94
CA VAL A 69 8.50 -12.12 -23.62
C VAL A 69 9.72 -13.03 -23.65
N ASP A 70 10.01 -13.70 -22.54
CA ASP A 70 11.13 -14.65 -22.45
C ASP A 70 10.92 -15.86 -23.37
N ALA A 71 9.67 -16.34 -23.50
CA ALA A 71 9.32 -17.40 -24.45
C ALA A 71 9.41 -16.95 -25.92
N LEU A 72 9.25 -15.65 -26.22
CA LEU A 72 9.40 -15.08 -27.56
C LEU A 72 10.82 -14.55 -27.85
N ASN A 73 11.80 -14.91 -27.01
CA ASN A 73 13.16 -14.44 -27.16
C ASN A 73 13.79 -14.93 -28.46
N PRO A 74 14.29 -14.05 -29.36
CA PRO A 74 14.79 -14.43 -30.68
C PRO A 74 16.01 -15.38 -30.65
N ARG A 75 16.70 -15.51 -29.50
CA ARG A 75 17.79 -16.49 -29.33
C ARG A 75 17.30 -17.90 -28.98
N ARG A 76 16.08 -18.03 -28.44
CA ARG A 76 15.49 -19.31 -28.02
C ARG A 76 13.96 -19.18 -27.94
N VAL A 77 13.33 -19.00 -29.10
CA VAL A 77 11.87 -18.92 -29.22
C VAL A 77 11.26 -20.28 -28.86
N ASP A 78 10.18 -20.25 -28.08
CA ASP A 78 9.31 -21.38 -27.86
C ASP A 78 8.47 -21.62 -29.13
N PRO A 79 8.70 -22.74 -29.85
CA PRO A 79 8.02 -23.02 -31.11
C PRO A 79 6.51 -23.17 -30.95
N ASP A 80 6.04 -23.71 -29.81
CA ASP A 80 4.60 -23.94 -29.58
C ASP A 80 3.88 -22.61 -29.38
N LEU A 81 4.47 -21.68 -28.62
CA LEU A 81 3.91 -20.34 -28.41
C LEU A 81 3.95 -19.50 -29.69
N ALA A 82 5.02 -19.61 -30.48
CA ALA A 82 5.13 -18.93 -31.77
C ALA A 82 4.08 -19.42 -32.77
N ASP A 83 3.89 -20.74 -32.85
CA ASP A 83 2.89 -21.36 -33.72
C ASP A 83 1.46 -20.98 -33.29
N GLU A 84 1.18 -20.97 -31.99
CA GLU A 84 -0.11 -20.51 -31.45
C GLU A 84 -0.40 -19.04 -31.83
N LEU A 85 0.59 -18.14 -31.72
CA LEU A 85 0.42 -16.73 -32.07
C LEU A 85 0.19 -16.54 -33.58
N ILE A 86 0.95 -17.25 -34.41
CA ILE A 86 0.76 -17.25 -35.87
C ILE A 86 -0.66 -17.70 -36.21
N ARG A 87 -1.13 -18.79 -35.59
CA ARG A 87 -2.48 -19.32 -35.81
C ARG A 87 -3.57 -18.35 -35.36
N ARG A 88 -3.42 -17.74 -34.18
CA ARG A 88 -4.39 -16.78 -33.62
C ARG A 88 -4.45 -15.45 -34.39
N GLN A 89 -3.32 -14.90 -34.83
CA GLN A 89 -3.27 -13.57 -35.45
C GLN A 89 -3.37 -13.57 -36.97
N LEU A 90 -2.83 -14.59 -37.63
CA LEU A 90 -2.84 -14.68 -39.09
C LEU A 90 -3.91 -15.64 -39.61
N GLY A 91 -4.51 -16.47 -38.74
CA GLY A 91 -5.53 -17.44 -39.13
C GLY A 91 -5.01 -18.51 -40.10
N VAL A 92 -3.69 -18.63 -40.22
CA VAL A 92 -3.03 -19.59 -41.11
C VAL A 92 -2.83 -20.91 -40.38
N ILE A 93 -3.05 -21.99 -41.09
CA ILE A 93 -2.84 -23.37 -40.64
C ILE A 93 -1.80 -24.02 -41.55
N HIS A 94 -0.94 -24.88 -41.01
CA HIS A 94 -0.01 -25.64 -41.84
C HIS A 94 -0.79 -26.55 -42.79
N HIS A 95 -0.26 -26.78 -44.00
CA HIS A 95 -0.99 -27.50 -45.06
C HIS A 95 -1.41 -28.93 -44.63
N ASP A 96 -0.72 -29.52 -43.67
CA ASP A 96 -0.91 -30.86 -43.12
C ASP A 96 -1.80 -30.92 -41.86
N GLU A 97 -2.36 -29.80 -41.40
CA GLU A 97 -3.18 -29.75 -40.18
C GLU A 97 -4.70 -29.81 -40.46
N VAL A 98 -5.45 -30.48 -39.58
CA VAL A 98 -6.91 -30.68 -39.72
C VAL A 98 -7.65 -30.04 -38.54
N VAL A 99 -8.70 -29.26 -38.81
CA VAL A 99 -9.54 -28.63 -37.77
C VAL A 99 -10.57 -29.64 -37.24
N VAL A 100 -10.52 -29.93 -35.94
CA VAL A 100 -11.50 -30.79 -35.27
C VAL A 100 -12.50 -29.91 -34.52
N PRO A 101 -13.78 -29.84 -34.94
CA PRO A 101 -14.80 -29.13 -34.18
C PRO A 101 -15.10 -29.88 -32.87
N LEU A 102 -15.16 -29.12 -31.78
CA LEU A 102 -15.60 -29.64 -30.48
C LEU A 102 -17.12 -29.48 -30.40
N ASN A 103 -17.82 -30.61 -30.34
CA ASN A 103 -19.28 -30.69 -30.23
C ASN A 103 -19.72 -30.57 -28.77
#